data_AF-A0A368GWU3-F1
#
_entry.id   AF-A0A368GWU3-F1
#
_cell.length_a   1.000
_cell.length_b   1.000
_cell.length_c   1.000
_cell.angle_alpha   90.00
_cell.angle_beta   90.00
_cell.angle_gamma   90.00
#
_symmetry.space_group_name_H-M   'P 1'
#
loop_
_entity.id
_entity.type
_entity.pdbx_description
1 polymer ?
#
loop_
_entity_poly.entity_id
_entity_poly.type
_entity_poly.pdbx_seq_one_letter_code
_entity_poly.pdbx_strand_id
1 'polypeptide(L)'
;MLLLIVVGLACCIAAVPVQAPEKLPVPKFPFLDEVNDKGKEEFQTIFNTQDLTRAEWEIRMLAWAEKYNIKQSFLNYKEKLEKDKEAAEAELMATMEKLMQFFKEYQAVGDNYNLTWKQAAEERQELVKKLTPKQMEAAALLGELFAPADDSQAAQQQKPQEQYAPGPYGLREREEYGVGEQGQAYGETAYQAVHYGQSPYGEKASQ
;
A
#
# COMPACT_ATOMS: atom_id res chain seq x y z
N MET A 1 9.53 -17.83 -26.74
CA MET A 1 10.09 -18.38 -25.49
C MET A 1 9.50 -17.53 -24.38
N LEU A 2 8.38 -17.93 -23.79
CA LEU A 2 7.59 -17.05 -22.91
C LEU A 2 7.25 -17.76 -21.61
N LEU A 3 7.68 -17.12 -20.52
CA LEU A 3 7.43 -17.49 -19.15
C LEU A 3 5.93 -17.43 -18.86
N LEU A 4 5.31 -18.58 -18.61
CA LEU A 4 4.20 -18.62 -17.66
C LEU A 4 4.81 -18.26 -16.29
N ILE A 5 4.17 -17.55 -15.40
CA ILE A 5 4.54 -17.52 -13.98
C ILE A 5 3.25 -17.82 -13.26
N VAL A 6 3.04 -19.09 -12.93
CA VAL A 6 2.04 -19.48 -11.94
C VAL A 6 2.61 -19.00 -10.62
N VAL A 7 2.02 -17.95 -10.08
CA VAL A 7 2.40 -17.37 -8.79
C VAL A 7 2.06 -18.39 -7.70
N GLY A 8 3.08 -19.12 -7.27
CA GLY A 8 3.09 -19.78 -5.97
C GLY A 8 3.38 -18.72 -4.91
N LEU A 9 2.33 -18.19 -4.27
CA LEU A 9 2.47 -17.22 -3.20
C LEU A 9 2.66 -17.96 -1.87
N ALA A 10 3.87 -18.46 -1.64
CA ALA A 10 4.36 -18.79 -0.29
C ALA A 10 5.11 -17.57 0.24
N CYS A 11 4.37 -16.55 0.69
CA CYS A 11 4.90 -15.49 1.52
C CYS A 11 4.46 -15.76 2.96
N CYS A 12 5.34 -16.41 3.73
CA CYS A 12 5.33 -16.31 5.18
C CYS A 12 5.74 -14.88 5.54
N ILE A 13 4.77 -13.97 5.69
CA ILE A 13 4.97 -12.71 6.38
C ILE A 13 4.14 -12.79 7.66
N ALA A 14 4.82 -12.66 8.78
CA ALA A 14 4.21 -12.61 10.09
C ALA A 14 3.22 -11.42 10.16
N ALA A 15 1.97 -11.77 10.43
CA ALA A 15 0.91 -10.99 11.07
C ALA A 15 0.86 -9.46 10.82
N VAL A 16 0.29 -9.08 9.68
CA VAL A 16 -0.70 -7.99 9.65
C VAL A 16 -1.97 -8.61 9.07
N PRO A 17 -3.13 -8.57 9.77
CA PRO A 17 -4.38 -9.03 9.20
C PRO A 17 -4.86 -8.00 8.18
N VAL A 18 -4.19 -7.94 7.03
CA VAL A 18 -4.80 -7.41 5.81
C VAL A 18 -6.01 -8.33 5.59
N GLN A 19 -7.22 -7.79 5.76
CA GLN A 19 -8.42 -8.50 5.36
C GLN A 19 -8.26 -8.80 3.89
N ALA A 20 -7.93 -10.06 3.59
CA ALA A 20 -7.81 -10.53 2.22
C ALA A 20 -9.13 -10.19 1.51
N PRO A 21 -9.09 -9.63 0.30
CA PRO A 21 -10.30 -9.33 -0.45
C PRO A 21 -11.18 -10.58 -0.46
N GLU A 22 -12.44 -10.42 -0.04
CA GLU A 22 -13.42 -11.50 0.04
C GLU A 22 -13.45 -12.26 -1.29
N LYS A 23 -12.98 -13.52 -1.24
CA LYS A 23 -12.94 -14.50 -2.34
C LYS A 23 -12.46 -13.94 -3.69
N LEU A 24 -11.20 -14.24 -4.02
CA LEU A 24 -10.75 -14.23 -5.42
C LEU A 24 -11.79 -14.94 -6.30
N PRO A 25 -12.21 -14.33 -7.43
CA PRO A 25 -13.21 -14.93 -8.29
C PRO A 25 -12.72 -16.31 -8.75
N VAL A 26 -13.56 -17.32 -8.52
CA VAL A 26 -13.26 -18.69 -8.96
C VAL A 26 -13.08 -18.68 -10.48
N PRO A 27 -11.95 -19.18 -11.01
CA PRO A 27 -11.73 -19.25 -12.45
C PRO A 27 -12.87 -20.02 -13.12
N LYS A 28 -13.48 -19.41 -14.13
CA LYS A 28 -14.53 -20.04 -14.94
C LYS A 28 -13.91 -20.68 -16.17
N PHE A 29 -14.20 -21.95 -16.41
CA PHE A 29 -13.74 -22.71 -17.57
C PHE A 29 -14.93 -23.07 -18.47
N PRO A 30 -15.39 -22.16 -19.36
CA PRO A 30 -16.62 -22.35 -20.13
C PRO A 30 -16.60 -23.57 -21.06
N PHE A 31 -15.41 -23.96 -21.56
CA PHE A 31 -15.26 -25.15 -22.41
C PHE A 31 -15.53 -26.47 -21.66
N LEU A 32 -15.62 -26.45 -20.31
CA LEU A 32 -15.99 -27.65 -19.55
C LEU A 32 -17.46 -28.00 -19.65
N ASP A 33 -18.32 -27.09 -20.10
CA ASP A 33 -19.74 -27.37 -20.34
C ASP A 33 -19.94 -28.28 -21.57
N GLU A 34 -18.93 -28.39 -22.43
CA GLU A 34 -18.93 -29.18 -23.66
C GLU A 34 -18.46 -30.63 -23.45
N VAL A 35 -18.01 -30.99 -22.25
CA VAL A 35 -17.49 -32.34 -21.93
C VAL A 35 -18.33 -33.07 -20.89
N ASN A 36 -18.31 -34.40 -20.95
CA ASN A 36 -18.95 -35.25 -19.96
C ASN A 36 -18.18 -35.27 -18.62
N ASP A 37 -18.76 -35.90 -17.60
CA ASP A 37 -18.19 -35.94 -16.25
C ASP A 37 -16.78 -36.54 -16.22
N LYS A 38 -16.54 -37.58 -17.03
CA LYS A 38 -15.20 -38.16 -17.20
C LYS A 38 -14.20 -37.15 -17.75
N GLY A 39 -14.61 -36.34 -18.74
CA GLY A 39 -13.78 -35.27 -19.28
C GLY A 39 -13.46 -34.19 -18.25
N LYS A 40 -14.42 -33.86 -17.37
CA LYS A 40 -14.21 -32.92 -16.25
C LYS A 40 -13.24 -33.49 -15.21
N GLU A 41 -13.35 -34.77 -14.88
CA GLU A 41 -12.43 -35.45 -13.95
C GLU A 41 -11.00 -35.51 -14.51
N GLU A 42 -10.84 -35.86 -15.78
CA GLU A 42 -9.53 -35.86 -16.46
C GLU A 42 -8.93 -34.45 -16.52
N PHE A 43 -9.74 -33.44 -16.82
CA PHE A 43 -9.32 -32.03 -16.75
C PHE A 43 -8.81 -31.67 -15.36
N GLN A 44 -9.59 -31.95 -14.30
CA GLN A 44 -9.20 -31.65 -12.92
C GLN A 44 -7.91 -32.36 -12.53
N THR A 45 -7.72 -33.60 -12.98
CA THR A 45 -6.48 -34.35 -12.75
C THR A 45 -5.28 -33.64 -13.36
N ILE A 46 -5.35 -33.26 -14.65
CA ILE A 46 -4.28 -32.52 -15.33
C ILE A 46 -4.06 -31.15 -14.69
N PHE A 47 -5.14 -30.43 -14.36
CA PHE A 47 -5.11 -29.09 -13.78
C PHE A 47 -4.44 -29.07 -12.40
N ASN A 48 -4.68 -30.10 -11.58
CA ASN A 48 -4.12 -30.20 -10.23
C ASN A 48 -2.74 -30.86 -10.16
N THR A 49 -2.22 -31.33 -11.30
CA THR A 49 -0.90 -31.97 -11.35
C THR A 49 0.21 -30.91 -11.19
N GLN A 50 0.95 -30.96 -10.09
CA GLN A 50 1.95 -29.95 -9.72
C GLN A 50 3.38 -30.25 -10.22
N ASP A 51 3.65 -31.48 -10.63
CA ASP A 51 4.96 -31.95 -11.08
C ASP A 51 5.22 -31.72 -12.58
N LEU A 52 4.25 -31.16 -13.32
CA LEU A 52 4.42 -30.85 -14.73
C LEU A 52 5.12 -29.52 -14.94
N THR A 53 6.07 -29.50 -15.87
CA THR A 53 6.46 -28.25 -16.51
C THR A 53 5.27 -27.68 -17.28
N ARG A 54 5.27 -26.37 -17.54
CA ARG A 54 4.17 -25.77 -18.31
C ARG A 54 4.07 -26.29 -19.74
N ALA A 55 5.20 -26.62 -20.35
CA ALA A 55 5.20 -27.19 -21.69
C ALA A 55 4.50 -28.56 -21.69
N GLU A 56 4.78 -29.39 -20.69
CA GLU A 56 4.12 -30.69 -20.53
C GLU A 56 2.63 -30.53 -20.19
N TRP A 57 2.28 -29.59 -19.32
CA TRP A 57 0.90 -29.27 -19.00
C TRP A 57 0.11 -28.85 -20.25
N GLU A 58 0.68 -27.97 -21.08
CA GLU A 58 0.06 -27.51 -22.33
C GLU A 58 -0.13 -28.66 -23.32
N ILE A 59 0.87 -29.53 -23.49
CA ILE A 59 0.78 -30.71 -24.34
C ILE A 59 -0.35 -31.63 -23.86
N ARG A 60 -0.43 -31.90 -22.55
CA ARG A 60 -1.47 -32.76 -21.96
C ARG A 60 -2.86 -32.15 -22.11
N MET A 61 -3.00 -30.86 -21.89
CA MET A 61 -4.27 -30.14 -22.04
C MET A 61 -4.74 -30.11 -23.49
N LEU A 62 -3.84 -29.91 -24.46
CA LEU A 62 -4.18 -29.98 -25.88
C LEU A 62 -4.61 -31.38 -26.30
N ALA A 63 -3.89 -32.42 -25.86
CA ALA A 63 -4.26 -33.81 -26.13
C ALA A 63 -5.62 -34.17 -25.51
N TRP A 64 -5.89 -33.70 -24.28
CA TRP A 64 -7.19 -33.83 -23.64
C TRP A 64 -8.29 -33.12 -24.44
N ALA A 65 -8.05 -31.87 -24.86
CA ALA A 65 -9.04 -31.11 -25.62
C ALA A 65 -9.33 -31.74 -27.00
N GLU A 66 -8.34 -32.35 -27.64
CA GLU A 66 -8.50 -33.15 -28.86
C GLU A 66 -9.34 -34.40 -28.62
N LYS A 67 -9.05 -35.16 -27.57
CA LYS A 67 -9.81 -36.37 -27.19
C LYS A 67 -11.31 -36.11 -27.01
N TYR A 68 -11.66 -34.94 -26.48
CA TYR A 68 -13.05 -34.54 -26.25
C TYR A 68 -13.65 -33.65 -27.34
N ASN A 69 -12.94 -33.42 -28.45
CA ASN A 69 -13.37 -32.57 -29.58
C ASN A 69 -13.66 -31.10 -29.22
N ILE A 70 -13.01 -30.57 -28.18
CA ILE A 70 -13.17 -29.18 -27.69
C ILE A 70 -11.90 -28.33 -27.90
N LYS A 71 -10.97 -28.79 -28.74
CA LYS A 71 -9.70 -28.10 -29.02
C LYS A 71 -9.89 -26.63 -29.36
N GLN A 72 -10.86 -26.30 -30.21
CA GLN A 72 -11.11 -24.92 -30.61
C GLN A 72 -11.63 -24.07 -29.44
N SER A 73 -12.58 -24.59 -28.66
CA SER A 73 -13.13 -23.91 -27.48
C SER A 73 -12.04 -23.65 -26.42
N PHE A 74 -11.16 -24.63 -26.20
CA PHE A 74 -9.99 -24.49 -25.33
C PHE A 74 -8.99 -23.43 -25.84
N LEU A 75 -8.64 -23.45 -27.13
CA LEU A 75 -7.72 -22.47 -27.72
C LEU A 75 -8.28 -21.05 -27.68
N ASN A 76 -9.56 -20.87 -27.98
CA ASN A 76 -10.24 -19.57 -27.90
C ASN A 76 -10.24 -19.04 -26.46
N TYR A 77 -10.51 -19.90 -25.48
CA TYR A 77 -10.41 -19.53 -24.07
C TYR A 77 -9.00 -19.07 -23.70
N LYS A 78 -7.96 -19.80 -24.16
CA LYS A 78 -6.57 -19.43 -23.90
C LYS A 78 -6.19 -18.09 -24.51
N GLU A 79 -6.58 -17.84 -25.76
CA GLU A 79 -6.33 -16.56 -26.42
C GLU A 79 -6.99 -15.40 -25.67
N LYS A 80 -8.24 -15.59 -25.23
CA LYS A 80 -8.93 -14.59 -24.42
C LYS A 80 -8.20 -14.31 -23.10
N LEU A 81 -7.76 -15.37 -22.41
CA LEU A 81 -7.05 -15.25 -21.14
C LEU A 81 -5.74 -14.46 -21.29
N GLU A 82 -4.99 -14.70 -22.37
CA GLU A 82 -3.75 -13.94 -22.62
C GLU A 82 -4.05 -12.47 -22.90
N LYS A 83 -5.06 -12.15 -23.70
CA LYS A 83 -5.48 -10.76 -23.96
C LYS A 83 -5.93 -10.05 -22.68
N ASP A 84 -6.73 -10.72 -21.85
CA ASP A 84 -7.19 -10.16 -20.58
C ASP A 84 -6.00 -9.90 -19.63
N LYS A 85 -5.01 -10.79 -19.62
CA LYS A 85 -3.77 -10.63 -18.83
C LYS A 85 -2.93 -9.46 -19.32
N GLU A 86 -2.65 -9.39 -20.62
CA GLU A 86 -1.90 -8.28 -21.21
C GLU A 86 -2.57 -6.93 -20.93
N ALA A 87 -3.90 -6.87 -21.04
CA ALA A 87 -4.67 -5.68 -20.70
C ALA A 87 -4.56 -5.31 -19.21
N ALA A 88 -4.67 -6.29 -18.31
CA ALA A 88 -4.55 -6.07 -16.87
C ALA A 88 -3.14 -5.63 -16.46
N GLU A 89 -2.10 -6.21 -17.05
CA GLU A 89 -0.69 -5.81 -16.83
C GLU A 89 -0.45 -4.37 -17.31
N ALA A 90 -0.94 -4.02 -18.50
CA ALA A 90 -0.84 -2.64 -19.01
C ALA A 90 -1.59 -1.64 -18.11
N GLU A 91 -2.80 -1.98 -17.66
CA GLU A 91 -3.58 -1.14 -16.74
C GLU A 91 -2.87 -0.95 -15.39
N LEU A 92 -2.25 -2.02 -14.86
CA LEU A 92 -1.48 -1.97 -13.62
C LEU A 92 -0.29 -1.01 -13.76
N MET A 93 0.51 -1.15 -14.82
CA MET A 93 1.67 -0.29 -15.06
C MET A 93 1.27 1.19 -15.20
N ALA A 94 0.23 1.46 -16.00
CA ALA A 94 -0.30 2.82 -16.15
C ALA A 94 -0.85 3.38 -14.83
N THR A 95 -1.43 2.53 -13.98
CA THR A 95 -1.90 2.92 -12.65
C THR A 95 -0.73 3.26 -11.73
N MET A 96 0.33 2.46 -11.71
CA MET A 96 1.52 2.75 -10.91
C MET A 96 2.18 4.07 -11.31
N GLU A 97 2.30 4.36 -12.61
CA GLU A 97 2.82 5.64 -13.09
C GLU A 97 1.99 6.84 -12.59
N LYS A 98 0.66 6.74 -12.68
CA LYS A 98 -0.24 7.78 -12.17
C LYS A 98 -0.14 7.95 -10.66
N LEU A 99 -0.06 6.86 -9.91
CA LEU A 99 0.03 6.91 -8.45
C LEU A 99 1.36 7.49 -7.97
N MET A 100 2.47 7.17 -8.62
CA MET A 100 3.76 7.80 -8.32
C MET A 100 3.69 9.32 -8.48
N GLN A 101 3.05 9.80 -9.56
CA GLN A 101 2.88 11.23 -9.79
C GLN A 101 1.93 11.85 -8.74
N PHE A 102 0.81 11.18 -8.45
CA PHE A 102 -0.13 11.61 -7.43
C PHE A 102 0.54 11.79 -6.06
N PHE A 103 1.33 10.82 -5.58
CA PHE A 103 1.98 10.93 -4.27
C PHE A 103 3.02 12.05 -4.22
N LYS A 104 3.76 12.30 -5.31
CA LYS A 104 4.69 13.43 -5.40
C LYS A 104 3.96 14.77 -5.26
N GLU A 105 2.86 14.94 -5.99
CA GLU A 105 2.04 16.16 -5.92
C GLU A 105 1.39 16.32 -4.54
N TYR A 106 0.87 15.23 -3.99
CA TYR A 106 0.21 15.21 -2.69
C TYR A 106 1.17 15.60 -1.55
N GLN A 107 2.42 15.12 -1.61
CA GLN A 107 3.48 15.52 -0.70
C GLN A 107 3.87 16.98 -0.90
N ALA A 108 4.08 17.43 -2.15
CA ALA A 108 4.47 18.80 -2.44
C ALA A 108 3.46 19.84 -1.91
N VAL A 109 2.16 19.54 -1.93
CA VAL A 109 1.12 20.38 -1.31
C VAL A 109 1.28 20.45 0.21
N GLY A 110 1.69 19.36 0.86
CA GLY A 110 1.97 19.32 2.30
C GLY A 110 3.21 20.10 2.71
N ASP A 111 4.23 20.04 1.87
CA ASP A 111 5.51 20.71 2.11
C ASP A 111 5.48 22.20 1.68
N ASN A 112 4.37 22.67 1.12
CA ASN A 112 4.20 24.06 0.69
C ASN A 112 3.80 24.98 1.85
N TYR A 113 4.80 25.55 2.51
CA TYR A 113 4.64 26.50 3.62
C TYR A 113 3.93 27.82 3.27
N ASN A 114 3.65 28.08 1.99
CA ASN A 114 2.87 29.26 1.58
C ASN A 114 1.36 29.02 1.65
N LEU A 115 0.92 27.78 1.81
CA LEU A 115 -0.50 27.43 1.95
C LEU A 115 -0.90 27.37 3.41
N THR A 116 -2.11 27.83 3.71
CA THR A 116 -2.76 27.47 4.97
C THR A 116 -3.14 26.00 4.97
N TRP A 117 -3.28 25.39 6.15
CA TRP A 117 -3.73 24.00 6.29
C TRP A 117 -5.05 23.72 5.55
N LYS A 118 -5.97 24.69 5.55
CA LYS A 118 -7.24 24.58 4.83
C LYS A 118 -7.03 24.51 3.31
N GLN A 119 -6.19 25.39 2.76
CA GLN A 119 -5.88 25.38 1.32
C GLN A 119 -5.16 24.10 0.92
N ALA A 120 -4.19 23.64 1.70
CA ALA A 120 -3.49 22.38 1.45
C ALA A 120 -4.45 21.18 1.46
N ALA A 121 -5.42 21.15 2.38
CA ALA A 121 -6.46 20.11 2.43
C ALA A 121 -7.39 20.15 1.20
N GLU A 122 -7.82 21.35 0.78
CA GLU A 122 -8.63 21.54 -0.42
C GLU A 122 -7.88 21.10 -1.69
N GLU A 123 -6.62 21.50 -1.85
CA GLU A 123 -5.78 21.10 -2.99
C GLU A 123 -5.54 19.59 -3.05
N ARG A 124 -5.26 18.96 -1.90
CA ARG A 124 -5.16 17.49 -1.81
C ARG A 124 -6.44 16.78 -2.19
N GLN A 125 -7.59 17.33 -1.81
CA GLN A 125 -8.89 16.78 -2.20
C GLN A 125 -9.09 16.85 -3.73
N GLU A 126 -8.66 17.95 -4.36
CA GLU A 126 -8.68 18.07 -5.83
C GLU A 126 -7.74 17.08 -6.52
N LEU A 127 -6.60 16.74 -5.92
CA LEU A 127 -5.73 15.68 -6.44
C LEU A 127 -6.40 14.30 -6.38
N VAL A 128 -7.08 13.98 -5.27
CA VAL A 128 -7.79 12.70 -5.11
C VAL A 128 -8.92 12.57 -6.12
N LYS A 129 -9.66 13.65 -6.41
CA LYS A 129 -10.76 13.66 -7.40
C LYS A 129 -10.31 13.33 -8.83
N LYS A 130 -9.02 13.45 -9.15
CA LYS A 130 -8.47 13.10 -10.48
C LYS A 130 -8.24 11.60 -10.65
N LEU A 131 -8.27 10.82 -9.57
CA LEU A 131 -8.04 9.38 -9.59
C LEU A 131 -9.31 8.63 -9.97
N THR A 132 -9.14 7.49 -10.65
CA THR A 132 -10.23 6.52 -10.83
C THR A 132 -10.52 5.79 -9.52
N PRO A 133 -11.69 5.13 -9.36
CA PRO A 133 -12.00 4.34 -8.16
C PRO A 133 -10.90 3.33 -7.78
N LYS A 134 -10.40 2.58 -8.77
CA LYS A 134 -9.31 1.59 -8.57
C LYS A 134 -7.99 2.24 -8.17
N GLN A 135 -7.69 3.43 -8.70
CA GLN A 135 -6.51 4.21 -8.30
C GLN A 135 -6.64 4.76 -6.88
N MET A 136 -7.83 5.25 -6.49
CA MET A 136 -8.08 5.70 -5.12
C MET A 136 -7.89 4.57 -4.10
N GLU A 137 -8.43 3.38 -4.40
CA GLU A 137 -8.26 2.20 -3.55
C GLU A 137 -6.79 1.80 -3.43
N ALA A 138 -6.06 1.71 -4.54
CA ALA A 138 -4.64 1.43 -4.54
C ALA A 138 -3.82 2.50 -3.79
N ALA A 139 -4.17 3.79 -3.95
CA ALA A 139 -3.54 4.88 -3.21
C ALA A 139 -3.79 4.77 -1.70
N ALA A 140 -5.01 4.41 -1.28
CA ALA A 140 -5.34 4.21 0.13
C ALA A 140 -4.51 3.06 0.73
N LEU A 141 -4.47 1.90 0.06
CA LEU A 141 -3.69 0.74 0.51
C LEU A 141 -2.20 1.04 0.62
N LEU A 142 -1.62 1.71 -0.39
CA LEU A 142 -0.20 2.10 -0.36
C LEU A 142 0.06 3.15 0.72
N GLY A 143 -0.83 4.14 0.87
CA GLY A 143 -0.71 5.17 1.89
C GLY A 143 -0.77 4.60 3.31
N GLU A 144 -1.66 3.65 3.56
CA GLU A 144 -1.75 2.94 4.85
C GLU A 144 -0.53 2.07 5.11
N LEU A 145 -0.10 1.27 4.13
CA LEU A 145 1.02 0.33 4.26
C LEU A 145 2.35 1.03 4.59
N PHE A 146 2.54 2.24 4.07
CA PHE A 146 3.76 3.03 4.26
C PHE A 146 3.57 4.22 5.20
N ALA A 147 2.42 4.33 5.89
CA ALA A 147 2.25 5.33 6.92
C ALA A 147 3.27 5.09 8.04
N PRO A 148 3.91 6.14 8.60
CA PRO A 148 4.76 5.97 9.75
C PRO A 148 3.93 5.36 10.89
N ALA A 149 4.48 4.35 11.57
CA ALA A 149 3.90 3.89 12.81
C ALA A 149 3.90 5.09 13.77
N ASP A 150 2.71 5.51 14.17
CA ASP A 150 2.58 6.61 15.12
C ASP A 150 3.25 6.20 16.44
N ASP A 151 4.29 6.91 16.87
CA ASP A 151 4.96 6.71 18.18
C ASP A 151 3.94 6.77 19.35
N SER A 152 2.74 7.28 19.10
CA SER A 152 1.58 7.22 19.98
C SER A 152 1.16 5.81 20.40
N GLN A 153 1.46 4.76 19.62
CA GLN A 153 1.15 3.37 20.02
C GLN A 153 2.15 2.80 21.03
N ALA A 154 3.38 3.33 21.10
CA ALA A 154 4.33 3.01 22.16
C ALA A 154 3.90 3.63 23.52
N ALA A 155 3.19 4.76 23.49
CA ALA A 155 2.65 5.42 24.67
C ALA A 155 1.38 4.76 25.24
N GLN A 156 0.66 3.96 24.46
CA GLN A 156 -0.59 3.30 24.88
C GLN A 156 -0.41 1.91 25.49
N GLN A 157 0.80 1.32 25.44
CA GLN A 157 1.10 0.03 26.08
C GLN A 157 1.63 0.14 27.51
N GLN A 158 1.76 1.35 28.07
CA GLN A 158 2.08 1.53 29.49
C GLN A 158 0.89 2.13 30.26
N LYS A 159 0.08 1.24 30.84
CA LYS A 159 -0.52 1.36 32.19
C LYS A 159 -1.18 0.02 32.54
N PRO A 160 -1.23 -0.41 33.81
CA PRO A 160 -1.49 0.41 35.02
C PRO A 160 -0.51 0.08 36.20
N GLN A 161 -0.34 0.78 37.32
CA GLN A 161 -1.08 1.69 38.22
C GLN A 161 -0.02 2.67 38.82
N GLU A 162 -0.32 3.83 39.39
CA GLU A 162 -0.73 3.99 40.79
C GLU A 162 -1.29 5.40 41.06
N GLN A 163 -2.22 5.41 42.00
CA GLN A 163 -3.01 6.51 42.50
C GLN A 163 -2.13 7.44 43.36
N TYR A 164 -1.85 8.66 42.89
CA TYR A 164 -1.18 9.68 43.73
C TYR A 164 -2.22 10.60 44.38
N ALA A 165 -2.24 10.60 45.71
CA ALA A 165 -3.00 11.51 46.54
C ALA A 165 -2.47 12.95 46.43
N PRO A 166 -3.32 13.99 46.58
CA PRO A 166 -2.90 15.38 46.50
C PRO A 166 -2.00 15.79 47.69
N GLY A 167 -0.82 16.34 47.40
CA GLY A 167 0.11 16.92 48.37
C GLY A 167 -0.19 18.40 48.71
N PRO A 168 0.41 18.95 49.78
CA PRO A 168 -0.26 19.92 50.67
C PRO A 168 0.05 21.40 50.37
N TYR A 169 -0.09 21.86 49.13
CA TYR A 169 -0.08 23.31 48.87
C TYR A 169 -1.21 23.69 47.92
N GLY A 170 -2.35 24.02 48.55
CA GLY A 170 -3.50 24.62 47.91
C GLY A 170 -3.31 26.12 47.66
N LEU A 171 -4.04 26.57 46.64
CA LEU A 171 -4.52 27.93 46.34
C LEU A 171 -4.24 29.01 47.40
N ARG A 172 -3.62 30.11 46.98
CA ARG A 172 -4.08 31.45 47.41
C ARG A 172 -3.78 32.51 46.36
N GLU A 173 -4.84 33.22 45.99
CA GLU A 173 -4.83 34.44 45.19
C GLU A 173 -4.16 35.63 45.91
N ARG A 174 -3.88 36.66 45.10
CA ARG A 174 -3.81 38.11 45.40
C ARG A 174 -2.49 38.74 45.90
N GLU A 175 -2.06 39.68 45.06
CA GLU A 175 -1.75 41.10 45.33
C GLU A 175 -0.44 41.54 46.01
N GLU A 176 0.12 42.58 45.38
CA GLU A 176 0.78 43.78 45.93
C GLU A 176 2.26 43.80 46.34
N TYR A 177 2.96 44.70 45.63
CA TYR A 177 4.09 45.60 45.96
C TYR A 177 5.40 45.08 46.59
N GLY A 178 6.51 45.45 45.93
CA GLY A 178 7.82 45.57 46.56
C GLY A 178 8.94 45.93 45.58
N VAL A 179 9.17 47.22 45.37
CA VAL A 179 10.36 47.77 44.70
C VAL A 179 11.62 47.43 45.53
N GLY A 180 12.67 46.94 44.87
CA GLY A 180 14.01 46.80 45.42
C GLY A 180 15.06 46.97 44.32
N GLU A 181 15.81 48.08 44.40
CA GLU A 181 16.84 48.55 43.49
C GLU A 181 18.14 47.71 43.50
N GLN A 182 18.99 47.97 42.48
CA GLN A 182 20.37 47.52 42.23
C GLN A 182 20.43 46.18 41.45
N GLY A 183 20.96 46.06 40.23
CA GLY A 183 21.76 46.94 39.39
C GLY A 183 22.82 46.08 38.68
N GLN A 184 22.70 45.90 37.36
CA GLN A 184 23.78 45.88 36.34
C GLN A 184 23.33 45.12 35.07
N ALA A 185 23.54 45.79 33.94
CA ALA A 185 23.17 45.39 32.60
C ALA A 185 24.24 44.53 31.93
N TYR A 186 23.83 43.53 31.13
CA TYR A 186 24.54 43.10 29.92
C TYR A 186 23.59 42.38 28.95
N GLY A 187 23.52 42.89 27.71
CA GLY A 187 23.45 42.07 26.49
C GLY A 187 22.07 41.83 25.87
N GLU A 188 21.74 42.62 24.83
CA GLU A 188 20.95 42.16 23.70
C GLU A 188 21.64 40.96 23.05
N THR A 189 20.96 39.82 22.93
CA THR A 189 21.22 38.87 21.84
C THR A 189 19.93 38.23 21.34
N ALA A 190 19.79 38.27 20.02
CA ALA A 190 18.71 37.73 19.22
C ALA A 190 18.45 36.25 19.52
N TYR A 191 17.17 35.87 19.60
CA TYR A 191 16.77 34.49 19.46
C TYR A 191 17.09 34.03 18.03
N GLN A 192 18.22 33.34 17.89
CA GLN A 192 18.57 32.59 16.70
C GLN A 192 17.52 31.50 16.47
N ALA A 193 16.98 31.48 15.24
CA ALA A 193 16.21 30.37 14.73
C ALA A 193 17.07 29.10 14.76
N VAL A 194 16.59 28.07 15.45
CA VAL A 194 17.26 26.77 15.51
C VAL A 194 17.06 26.08 14.16
N HIS A 195 18.12 26.06 13.36
CA HIS A 195 18.23 25.28 12.13
C HIS A 195 18.29 23.78 12.47
N TYR A 196 17.21 23.03 12.26
CA TYR A 196 17.28 21.57 12.14
C TYR A 196 17.39 21.20 10.66
N GLY A 197 18.63 21.13 10.19
CA GLY A 197 18.97 20.68 8.85
C GLY A 197 20.33 20.00 8.87
N GLN A 198 20.38 18.74 9.29
CA GLN A 198 21.48 17.83 8.99
C GLN A 198 20.92 16.42 8.81
N SER A 199 20.82 16.02 7.54
CA SER A 199 20.67 14.63 7.13
C SER A 199 22.01 13.90 7.32
N PRO A 200 22.06 12.67 7.87
CA PRO A 200 23.31 11.95 8.13
C PRO A 200 23.94 11.26 6.92
N TYR A 201 23.47 11.50 5.69
CA TYR A 201 24.07 10.92 4.49
C TYR A 201 24.61 12.02 3.58
N GLY A 202 25.89 12.34 3.77
CA GLY A 202 26.64 13.29 2.97
C GLY A 202 26.89 12.79 1.54
N GLU A 203 26.68 13.70 0.60
CA GLU A 203 27.14 13.68 -0.79
C GLU A 203 28.66 13.42 -0.90
N LYS A 204 29.06 12.68 -1.92
CA LYS A 204 30.30 12.98 -2.65
C LYS A 204 29.99 13.09 -4.13
N ALA A 205 29.93 14.34 -4.60
CA ALA A 205 30.06 14.69 -6.00
C ALA A 205 31.54 14.66 -6.42
N SER A 206 31.76 13.98 -7.55
CA SER A 206 32.74 14.14 -8.64
C SER A 206 34.15 14.71 -8.43
N GLN A 207 35.13 14.00 -9.02
CA GLN A 207 36.09 14.59 -9.98
C GLN A 207 36.10 13.76 -11.25
#